data_AF-A0A6A0B632-F1
#
_entry.id   AF-A0A6A0B632-F1
#
_cell.length_a   1.000
_cell.length_b   1.000
_cell.length_c   1.000
_cell.angle_alpha   90.00
_cell.angle_beta   90.00
_cell.angle_gamma   90.00
#
_symmetry.space_group_name_H-M   'P 1'
#
loop_
_entity.id
_entity.type
_entity.pdbx_description
1 polymer ?
#
loop_
_entity_poly.entity_id
_entity_poly.type
_entity_poly.pdbx_seq_one_letter_code
_entity_poly.pdbx_strand_id
1 'polypeptide(L)'
;MVQQLEDENKGIYDDPNKTFVDLSMKSGLYITEIVKRLFNSDVLKASFPDDGARIKHILENQVYGFAPSQIIFNIATSFIFGGLDDAISRDHFVCADTTPYAKDGTLQELIDEKFGE
;
A
#
# COMPACT_ATOMS: atom_id res chain seq x y z
N MET A 1 11.93 10.47 0.44
CA MET A 1 10.72 9.90 -0.16
C MET A 1 9.61 9.79 0.86
N VAL A 2 9.58 8.78 1.74
CA VAL A 2 8.52 8.65 2.76
C VAL A 2 8.52 9.82 3.76
N GLN A 3 9.67 10.21 4.31
CA GLN A 3 9.74 11.40 5.18
C GLN A 3 9.28 12.69 4.48
N GLN A 4 9.69 12.87 3.23
CA GLN A 4 9.33 14.06 2.45
C GLN A 4 7.80 14.18 2.26
N LEU A 5 7.09 13.04 2.13
CA LEU A 5 5.64 13.02 2.03
C LEU A 5 4.98 13.64 3.28
N GLU A 6 5.51 13.36 4.46
CA GLU A 6 5.07 13.93 5.74
C GLU A 6 5.49 15.40 5.90
N ASP A 7 6.67 15.77 5.41
CA ASP A 7 7.12 17.17 5.43
C ASP A 7 6.18 18.06 4.60
N GLU A 8 5.69 17.54 3.47
CA GLU A 8 4.71 18.20 2.59
C GLU A 8 3.27 18.09 3.12
N ASN A 9 2.94 17.00 3.83
CA ASN A 9 1.61 16.70 4.35
C ASN A 9 1.71 16.29 5.83
N LYS A 10 1.84 17.28 6.71
CA LYS A 10 2.02 17.02 8.15
C LYS A 10 0.89 16.15 8.70
N GLY A 11 1.25 15.06 9.39
CA GLY A 11 0.29 14.14 9.99
C GLY A 11 -0.41 13.20 9.00
N ILE A 12 0.08 13.07 7.76
CA ILE A 12 -0.53 12.18 6.75
C ILE A 12 -0.62 10.71 7.20
N TYR A 13 0.23 10.28 8.15
CA TYR A 13 0.23 8.93 8.70
C TYR A 13 -0.67 8.74 9.93
N ASP A 14 -1.32 9.80 10.41
CA ASP A 14 -2.19 9.76 11.59
C ASP A 14 -3.67 9.60 11.24
N ASP A 15 -4.02 9.50 9.95
CA ASP A 15 -5.39 9.31 9.47
C ASP A 15 -5.64 7.82 9.13
N PRO A 16 -6.55 7.13 9.85
CA PRO A 16 -6.84 5.71 9.62
C PRO A 16 -7.56 5.41 8.30
N ASN A 17 -8.08 6.45 7.62
CA ASN A 17 -8.77 6.32 6.33
C ASN A 17 -7.91 6.78 5.15
N LYS A 18 -6.70 7.31 5.41
CA LYS A 18 -5.82 7.75 4.33
C LYS A 18 -5.24 6.56 3.59
N THR A 19 -5.31 6.60 2.27
CA THR A 19 -4.77 5.58 1.37
C THR A 19 -3.49 6.02 0.69
N PHE A 20 -2.65 5.04 0.35
CA PHE A 20 -1.35 5.20 -0.29
C PHE A 20 -1.20 4.15 -1.39
N VAL A 21 -0.56 4.52 -2.49
CA VAL A 21 -0.37 3.61 -3.63
C VAL A 21 1.05 3.67 -4.18
N ASP A 22 1.59 2.50 -4.53
CA ASP A 22 2.77 2.38 -5.39
C ASP A 22 2.35 1.88 -6.77
N LEU A 23 2.31 2.78 -7.75
CA LEU A 23 1.88 2.46 -9.11
C LEU A 23 2.91 1.65 -9.91
N SER A 24 4.11 1.41 -9.37
CA SER A 24 5.18 0.67 -10.06
C SER A 24 6.09 -0.02 -9.05
N MET A 25 5.51 -0.88 -8.22
CA MET A 25 6.23 -1.68 -7.23
C MET A 25 7.36 -2.48 -7.87
N LYS A 26 8.50 -2.49 -7.16
CA LYS A 26 9.65 -3.35 -7.45
C LYS A 26 9.87 -4.33 -6.31
N SER A 27 10.59 -3.91 -5.28
CA SER A 27 10.88 -4.73 -4.11
C SER A 27 9.79 -4.72 -3.04
N GLY A 28 8.79 -3.82 -3.14
CA GLY A 28 7.81 -3.57 -2.07
C GLY A 28 8.30 -2.61 -0.97
N LEU A 29 9.55 -2.13 -1.04
CA LEU A 29 10.16 -1.29 0.01
C LEU A 29 9.37 -0.03 0.33
N TYR A 30 8.81 0.66 -0.68
CA TYR A 30 8.05 1.89 -0.44
C TYR A 30 6.80 1.62 0.40
N ILE A 31 6.00 0.62 0.01
CA ILE A 31 4.83 0.19 0.76
C ILE A 31 5.21 -0.23 2.18
N THR A 32 6.26 -1.05 2.34
CA THR A 32 6.72 -1.46 3.68
C THR A 32 7.07 -0.27 4.57
N GLU A 33 7.72 0.77 4.04
CA GLU A 33 8.02 1.97 4.85
C GLU A 33 6.78 2.80 5.17
N ILE A 34 5.77 2.85 4.28
CA ILE A 34 4.46 3.44 4.59
C ILE A 34 3.77 2.66 5.70
N VAL A 35 3.72 1.33 5.58
CA VAL A 35 3.14 0.42 6.60
C VAL A 35 3.81 0.65 7.96
N LYS A 36 5.14 0.77 8.00
CA LYS A 36 5.88 1.04 9.25
C LYS A 36 5.53 2.38 9.87
N ARG A 37 5.31 3.43 9.07
CA ARG A 37 4.89 4.76 9.57
C ARG A 37 3.49 4.70 10.17
N LEU A 38 2.54 4.14 9.42
CA LEU A 38 1.16 3.95 9.87
C LEU A 38 1.08 3.09 11.15
N PHE A 39 1.77 1.95 11.16
CA PHE A 39 1.77 1.04 12.31
C PHE A 39 2.32 1.67 13.59
N ASN A 40 3.25 2.63 13.45
CA ASN A 40 3.87 3.33 14.57
C ASN A 40 3.18 4.63 14.97
N SER A 41 2.20 5.13 14.19
CA SER A 41 1.41 6.31 14.53
C SER A 41 0.70 6.10 15.88
N ASP A 42 0.79 7.11 16.75
CA ASP A 42 0.11 7.08 18.05
C ASP A 42 -1.41 7.13 17.89
N VAL A 43 -1.91 7.77 16.84
CA VAL A 43 -3.35 7.81 16.53
C VAL A 43 -3.82 6.43 16.10
N LEU A 44 -3.13 5.77 15.18
CA LEU A 44 -3.51 4.42 14.75
C LEU A 44 -3.35 3.39 15.88
N LYS A 45 -2.36 3.54 16.77
CA LYS A 45 -2.24 2.69 17.98
C LYS A 45 -3.41 2.89 18.93
N ALA A 46 -3.93 4.12 19.07
CA ALA A 46 -5.10 4.38 19.90
C ALA A 46 -6.39 3.83 19.27
N SER A 47 -6.54 3.94 17.94
CA SER A 47 -7.70 3.43 17.20
C SER A 47 -7.69 1.90 17.06
N PHE A 48 -6.51 1.30 16.89
CA PHE A 48 -6.30 -0.14 16.75
C PHE A 48 -5.23 -0.59 17.76
N PRO A 49 -5.60 -0.80 19.04
CA PRO A 49 -4.63 -1.17 20.08
C PRO A 49 -4.00 -2.56 19.87
N ASP A 50 -4.72 -3.48 19.25
CA ASP A 50 -4.20 -4.79 18.87
C ASP A 50 -3.31 -4.70 17.63
N ASP A 51 -2.08 -5.19 17.73
CA ASP A 51 -1.08 -5.12 16.66
C ASP A 51 -1.53 -5.89 15.41
N GLY A 52 -2.17 -7.05 15.59
CA GLY A 52 -2.69 -7.88 14.50
C GLY A 52 -3.82 -7.19 13.74
N ALA A 53 -4.79 -6.63 14.46
CA ALA A 53 -5.88 -5.85 13.88
C ALA A 53 -5.36 -4.59 13.17
N ARG A 54 -4.35 -3.91 13.75
CA ARG A 54 -3.75 -2.71 13.16
C ARG A 54 -3.02 -3.01 11.86
N ILE A 55 -2.15 -4.03 11.82
CA ILE A 55 -1.45 -4.39 10.59
C ILE A 55 -2.42 -4.89 9.51
N LYS A 56 -3.44 -5.65 9.90
CA LYS A 56 -4.51 -6.10 8.99
C LYS A 56 -5.26 -4.91 8.40
N HIS A 57 -5.69 -3.94 9.23
CA HIS A 57 -6.37 -2.73 8.77
C HIS A 57 -5.52 -1.96 7.75
N ILE A 58 -4.24 -1.73 8.08
CA ILE A 58 -3.31 -1.00 7.21
C ILE A 58 -3.16 -1.70 5.85
N LEU A 59 -2.89 -3.01 5.84
CA LEU A 59 -2.66 -3.77 4.62
C LEU A 59 -3.91 -3.94 3.76
N GLU A 60 -5.08 -4.08 4.38
CA GLU A 60 -6.33 -4.33 3.67
C GLU A 60 -7.11 -3.06 3.31
N ASN A 61 -6.77 -1.90 3.85
CA ASN A 61 -7.58 -0.68 3.63
C ASN A 61 -6.77 0.56 3.29
N GLN A 62 -5.46 0.60 3.57
CA GLN A 62 -4.67 1.83 3.43
C GLN A 62 -3.58 1.75 2.37
N VAL A 63 -3.11 0.56 1.98
CA VAL A 63 -2.02 0.43 1.00
C VAL A 63 -2.44 -0.35 -0.22
N TYR A 64 -2.03 0.16 -1.38
CA TYR A 64 -2.34 -0.36 -2.70
C TYR A 64 -1.05 -0.45 -3.52
N GLY A 65 -1.00 -1.35 -4.50
CA GLY A 65 0.18 -1.45 -5.33
C GLY A 65 -0.02 -2.18 -6.66
N PHE A 66 0.74 -1.75 -7.66
CA PHE A 66 0.83 -2.39 -8.96
C PHE A 66 2.25 -2.89 -9.20
N ALA A 67 2.39 -4.14 -9.65
CA ALA A 67 3.68 -4.70 -10.08
C ALA A 67 3.60 -5.11 -11.56
N PRO A 68 4.60 -4.75 -12.39
CA PRO A 68 4.49 -4.87 -13.85
C PRO A 68 4.66 -6.30 -14.39
N SER A 69 5.08 -7.25 -13.56
CA SER A 69 5.21 -8.66 -13.96
C SER A 69 5.01 -9.59 -12.76
N GLN A 70 4.67 -10.84 -13.04
CA GLN A 70 4.42 -11.83 -11.99
C GLN A 70 5.63 -12.05 -11.08
N ILE A 71 6.85 -12.05 -11.62
CA ILE A 71 8.07 -12.21 -10.81
C ILE A 71 8.22 -11.05 -9.83
N ILE A 72 8.04 -9.82 -10.31
CA ILE A 72 8.13 -8.63 -9.46
C ILE A 72 6.99 -8.59 -8.44
N PHE A 73 5.78 -8.98 -8.85
CA PHE A 73 4.63 -9.11 -7.96
C PHE A 73 4.92 -10.07 -6.80
N ASN A 74 5.47 -11.25 -7.10
CA ASN A 74 5.81 -12.24 -6.07
C ASN A 74 6.91 -11.74 -5.15
N ILE A 75 7.93 -11.04 -5.67
CA ILE A 75 9.01 -10.46 -4.86
C ILE A 75 8.44 -9.40 -3.92
N ALA A 76 7.65 -8.46 -4.45
CA ALA A 76 7.07 -7.37 -3.67
C ALA A 76 6.13 -7.89 -2.58
N THR A 77 5.21 -8.79 -2.93
CA THR A 77 4.24 -9.34 -1.97
C THR A 77 4.92 -10.24 -0.94
N SER A 78 5.92 -11.04 -1.32
CA SER A 78 6.70 -11.81 -0.32
C SER A 78 7.46 -10.91 0.65
N PHE A 79 7.95 -9.76 0.19
CA PHE A 79 8.65 -8.79 1.05
C PHE A 79 7.70 -8.05 1.99
N ILE A 80 6.52 -7.64 1.50
CA ILE A 80 5.52 -6.90 2.27
C ILE A 80 4.83 -7.79 3.30
N PHE A 81 4.46 -9.02 2.91
CA PHE A 81 3.64 -9.92 3.72
C PHE A 81 4.45 -11.03 4.43
N GLY A 82 5.76 -11.08 4.22
CA GLY A 82 6.61 -12.14 4.76
C GLY A 82 6.50 -12.26 6.29
N GLY A 83 6.01 -13.40 6.77
CA GLY A 83 5.84 -13.67 8.20
C GLY A 83 4.56 -13.12 8.83
N LEU A 84 3.63 -12.57 8.02
CA LEU A 84 2.30 -12.18 8.46
C LEU A 84 1.28 -13.31 8.29
N ASP A 85 0.12 -13.15 8.92
CA ASP A 85 -0.99 -14.10 8.83
C ASP A 85 -1.52 -14.19 7.39
N ASP A 86 -1.76 -15.41 6.92
CA ASP A 86 -2.32 -15.67 5.60
C ASP A 86 -3.76 -15.17 5.44
N ALA A 87 -4.48 -14.95 6.55
CA ALA A 87 -5.80 -14.36 6.57
C ALA A 87 -5.84 -12.88 6.13
N ILE A 88 -4.70 -12.19 6.05
CA ILE A 88 -4.63 -10.81 5.55
C ILE A 88 -4.83 -10.82 4.04
N SER A 89 -5.84 -10.09 3.56
CA SER A 89 -6.10 -9.96 2.13
C SER A 89 -4.96 -9.27 1.39
N ARG A 90 -4.76 -9.68 0.14
CA ARG A 90 -3.78 -9.16 -0.80
C ARG A 90 -4.43 -8.49 -2.01
N ASP A 91 -5.76 -8.26 -1.96
CA ASP A 91 -6.57 -7.82 -3.10
C ASP A 91 -6.18 -6.42 -3.61
N HIS A 92 -5.59 -5.58 -2.76
CA HIS A 92 -5.07 -4.26 -3.13
C HIS A 92 -3.71 -4.28 -3.83
N PHE A 93 -3.15 -5.47 -4.06
CA PHE A 93 -1.92 -5.66 -4.81
C PHE A 93 -2.24 -6.33 -6.14
N VAL A 94 -1.94 -5.64 -7.25
CA VAL A 94 -2.30 -6.05 -8.61
C VAL A 94 -1.06 -6.30 -9.45
N CYS A 95 -1.04 -7.40 -10.20
CA CYS A 95 -0.01 -7.66 -11.21
C CYS A 95 -0.46 -7.05 -12.56
N ALA A 96 -0.12 -5.78 -12.81
CA ALA A 96 -0.36 -5.11 -14.08
C ALA A 96 0.72 -4.05 -14.34
N ASP A 97 1.17 -3.94 -15.60
CA ASP A 97 2.06 -2.86 -16.02
C ASP A 97 1.26 -1.57 -16.25
N THR A 98 1.51 -0.57 -15.40
CA THR A 98 0.85 0.75 -15.45
C THR A 98 1.50 1.68 -16.47
N THR A 99 2.67 1.33 -17.01
CA THR A 99 3.44 2.15 -17.96
C THR A 99 2.64 2.59 -19.19
N PRO A 100 1.93 1.70 -19.92
CA PRO A 100 1.14 2.12 -21.07
C PRO A 100 0.01 3.08 -20.69
N TYR A 101 -0.72 2.80 -19.61
CA TYR A 101 -1.81 3.66 -19.13
C TYR A 101 -1.34 5.05 -18.70
N ALA A 102 -0.17 5.12 -18.06
CA ALA A 102 0.44 6.40 -17.71
C ALA A 102 0.86 7.22 -18.94
N LYS A 103 1.32 6.55 -20.02
CA LYS A 103 1.66 7.22 -21.29
C LYS A 103 0.44 7.73 -22.03
N ASP A 104 -0.64 6.96 -21.99
CA ASP A 104 -1.87 7.26 -22.71
C ASP A 104 -2.82 8.18 -21.91
N GLY A 105 -2.48 8.49 -20.66
CA GLY A 105 -3.29 9.32 -19.77
C GLY A 105 -4.53 8.62 -19.20
N THR A 106 -4.61 7.30 -19.32
CA THR A 106 -5.76 6.45 -18.93
C THR A 106 -5.53 5.72 -17.60
N LEU A 107 -4.55 6.14 -16.80
CA LEU A 107 -4.22 5.48 -15.54
C LEU A 107 -5.40 5.48 -14.54
N GLN A 108 -6.21 6.53 -14.53
CA GLN A 108 -7.40 6.58 -13.67
C GLN A 108 -8.41 5.49 -14.05
N GLU A 109 -8.60 5.22 -15.34
CA GLU A 109 -9.52 4.17 -15.81
C GLU A 109 -9.08 2.79 -15.32
N LEU A 110 -7.77 2.52 -15.32
CA LEU A 110 -7.21 1.29 -14.75
C LEU A 110 -7.43 1.21 -13.23
N ILE A 111 -7.23 2.33 -12.52
CA ILE A 111 -7.47 2.39 -11.07
C ILE A 111 -8.93 2.10 -10.75
N ASP A 112 -9.86 2.72 -11.47
CA ASP A 112 -11.30 2.51 -11.31
C ASP A 112 -11.70 1.07 -11.68
N GLU A 113 -11.09 0.47 -12.72
CA GLU A 113 -11.32 -0.93 -13.09
C GLU A 113 -10.86 -1.91 -12.00
N LYS A 114 -9.74 -1.63 -11.32
CA LYS A 114 -9.16 -2.55 -10.33
C LYS A 114 -9.65 -2.32 -8.91
N PHE A 115 -9.99 -1.09 -8.55
CA PHE A 115 -10.28 -0.69 -7.17
C PHE A 115 -11.55 0.16 -7.03
N GLY A 116 -12.24 0.48 -8.12
CA GLY A 116 -13.55 1.14 -8.06
C GLY A 116 -14.62 0.21 -7.47
N GLU A 117 -15.59 0.79 -6.78
CA GLU A 117 -16.78 0.10 -6.27
C GLU A 117 -17.76 -0.30 -7.39
#